data_AF-A0A1D3K0D0-F1
#
_entry.id   AF-A0A1D3K0D0-F1
#
_cell.length_a   1.000
_cell.length_b   1.000
_cell.length_c   1.000
_cell.angle_alpha   90.00
_cell.angle_beta   90.00
_cell.angle_gamma   90.00
#
_symmetry.space_group_name_H-M   'P 1'
#
loop_
_entity.id
_entity.type
_entity.pdbx_description
1 polymer ?
#
loop_
_entity_poly.entity_id
_entity_poly.type
_entity_poly.pdbx_seq_one_letter_code
_entity_poly.pdbx_strand_id
1 'polypeptide(L)'
;MLDVTNILSGACISGLAKQVAIQVSYDAPSILVHREESTNALDELNLNEHLAMVLEIRFEVQAHQFSCDLLICITERTAGVVVRAIDRLLYEL
;
A
#
# COMPACT_ATOMS: atom_id res chain seq x y z
N MET A 1 7.21 -10.40 12.07
CA MET A 1 6.50 -9.22 11.51
C MET A 1 6.58 -9.19 10.01
N LEU A 2 7.78 -9.24 9.42
CA LEU A 2 7.95 -9.26 7.95
C LEU A 2 7.18 -10.38 7.25
N ASP A 3 7.04 -11.56 7.84
CA ASP A 3 6.25 -12.65 7.23
C ASP A 3 4.76 -12.28 7.07
N VAL A 4 4.17 -11.64 8.09
CA VAL A 4 2.78 -11.18 8.06
C VAL A 4 2.62 -9.99 7.11
N THR A 5 3.57 -9.05 7.12
CA THR A 5 3.63 -7.95 6.15
C THR A 5 3.73 -8.48 4.73
N ASN A 6 4.56 -9.50 4.48
CA ASN A 6 4.73 -10.10 3.17
C ASN A 6 3.44 -10.79 2.68
N ILE A 7 2.74 -11.50 3.57
CA ILE A 7 1.44 -12.11 3.26
C ILE A 7 0.40 -11.02 2.93
N LEU A 8 0.26 -10.01 3.79
CA LEU A 8 -0.77 -8.97 3.63
C LEU A 8 -0.50 -8.06 2.43
N SER A 9 0.74 -7.56 2.30
CA SER A 9 1.15 -6.78 1.14
C SER A 9 0.95 -7.60 -0.12
N GLY A 10 1.49 -8.82 -0.21
CA GLY A 10 1.34 -9.66 -1.40
C GLY A 10 -0.11 -9.94 -1.78
N ALA A 11 -0.97 -10.30 -0.82
CA ALA A 11 -2.37 -10.60 -1.08
C ALA A 11 -3.18 -9.36 -1.50
N CYS A 12 -3.03 -8.24 -0.77
CA CYS A 12 -3.74 -6.99 -1.04
C CYS A 12 -3.34 -6.44 -2.41
N ILE A 13 -2.04 -6.36 -2.63
CA ILE A 13 -1.43 -5.79 -3.81
C ILE A 13 -1.69 -6.68 -5.05
N SER A 14 -1.67 -8.01 -4.91
CA SER A 14 -2.06 -8.93 -5.97
C SER A 14 -3.55 -8.84 -6.31
N GLY A 15 -4.41 -8.68 -5.29
CA GLY A 15 -5.83 -8.43 -5.46
C GLY A 15 -6.09 -7.14 -6.26
N LEU A 16 -5.41 -6.06 -5.86
CA LEU A 16 -5.46 -4.78 -6.56
C LEU A 16 -4.97 -4.93 -8.01
N ALA A 17 -3.81 -5.52 -8.23
CA ALA A 17 -3.24 -5.75 -9.56
C ALA A 17 -4.21 -6.50 -10.51
N LYS A 18 -4.88 -7.55 -10.00
CA LYS A 18 -5.90 -8.30 -10.76
C LYS A 18 -7.09 -7.44 -11.12
N GLN A 19 -7.57 -6.61 -10.19
CA GLN A 19 -8.74 -5.76 -10.39
C GLN A 19 -8.46 -4.57 -11.32
N VAL A 20 -7.23 -4.04 -11.32
CA VAL A 20 -6.83 -2.91 -12.17
C VAL A 20 -6.26 -3.35 -13.53
N ALA A 21 -6.08 -4.65 -13.74
CA ALA A 21 -5.44 -5.23 -14.94
C ALA A 21 -4.04 -4.62 -15.23
N ILE A 22 -3.30 -4.25 -14.18
CA ILE A 22 -1.93 -3.76 -14.28
C ILE A 22 -1.00 -4.93 -13.95
N GLN A 23 0.05 -5.12 -14.77
CA GLN A 23 1.17 -5.94 -14.34
C GLN A 23 2.01 -5.15 -13.36
N VAL A 24 2.17 -5.69 -12.16
CA VAL A 24 2.89 -4.97 -11.14
C VAL A 24 4.00 -5.85 -10.60
N SER A 25 5.17 -5.26 -10.52
CA SER A 25 6.37 -5.84 -9.96
C SER A 25 6.58 -5.19 -8.60
N TYR A 26 6.74 -6.00 -7.57
CA TYR A 26 7.01 -5.54 -6.22
C TYR A 26 8.26 -6.23 -5.73
N ASP A 27 9.16 -5.42 -5.18
CA ASP A 27 10.29 -5.94 -4.41
C ASP A 27 9.79 -6.45 -3.05
N ALA A 28 10.62 -7.25 -2.40
CA ALA A 28 10.31 -7.72 -1.05
C ALA A 28 10.10 -6.52 -0.10
N PRO A 29 9.09 -6.56 0.78
CA PRO A 29 8.84 -5.48 1.73
C PRO A 29 10.06 -5.28 2.64
N SER A 30 10.49 -4.03 2.79
CA SER A 30 11.57 -3.62 3.70
C SER A 30 11.01 -2.92 4.94
N ILE A 31 11.75 -2.97 6.04
CA ILE A 31 11.45 -2.16 7.23
C ILE A 31 12.05 -0.78 6.98
N LEU A 32 11.19 0.25 7.00
CA LEU A 32 11.61 1.64 6.76
C LEU A 32 12.07 2.34 8.04
N VAL A 33 11.39 2.13 9.17
CA VAL A 33 11.75 2.70 10.47
C VAL A 33 11.46 1.69 11.58
N HIS A 34 12.35 1.64 12.57
CA HIS A 34 12.12 0.93 13.82
C HIS A 34 11.70 1.90 14.93
N ARG A 35 10.94 1.43 15.92
CA ARG A 35 10.31 2.25 16.97
C ARG A 35 11.27 3.19 17.73
N GLU A 36 12.58 2.97 17.64
CA GLU A 36 13.61 3.76 18.33
C GLU A 36 14.16 4.94 17.51
N GLU A 37 13.77 5.10 16.24
CA GLU A 37 14.25 6.17 15.37
C GLU A 37 13.22 7.30 15.30
N SER A 38 13.61 8.52 15.73
CA SER A 38 12.73 9.70 15.77
C SER A 38 12.70 10.47 14.44
N THR A 39 13.00 9.81 13.32
CA THR A 39 12.95 10.42 12.00
C THR A 39 11.61 10.10 11.33
N ASN A 40 11.06 11.08 10.62
CA ASN A 40 9.92 10.86 9.75
C ASN A 40 10.39 9.98 8.58
N ALA A 41 10.15 8.67 8.67
CA ALA A 41 10.49 7.69 7.62
C ALA A 41 10.08 8.11 6.21
N LEU A 42 9.00 8.89 6.13
CA LEU A 42 8.43 9.40 4.89
C LEU A 42 9.26 10.53 4.26
N ASP A 43 9.98 11.31 5.06
CA ASP A 43 10.86 12.38 4.58
C ASP A 43 12.09 11.77 3.87
N GLU A 44 12.58 10.62 4.34
CA GLU A 44 13.71 9.89 3.71
C GLU A 44 13.35 9.34 2.32
N LEU A 45 12.08 9.05 2.08
CA LEU A 45 11.60 8.52 0.80
C LEU A 45 11.45 9.59 -0.28
N ASN A 46 11.66 10.89 0.03
CA ASN A 46 11.57 12.02 -0.91
C ASN A 46 10.33 11.97 -1.82
N LEU A 47 9.20 11.50 -1.28
CA LEU A 47 7.99 11.21 -2.08
C LEU A 47 7.33 12.48 -2.62
N ASN A 48 7.58 13.64 -2.01
CA ASN A 48 6.83 14.87 -2.22
C ASN A 48 6.87 15.42 -3.66
N GLU A 49 7.89 15.12 -4.47
CA GLU A 49 7.96 15.69 -5.83
C GLU A 49 7.17 14.88 -6.88
N HIS A 50 6.77 13.65 -6.57
CA HIS A 50 6.15 12.74 -7.55
C HIS A 50 4.93 11.98 -7.04
N LEU A 51 4.58 12.11 -5.77
CA LEU A 51 3.41 11.50 -5.15
C LEU A 51 2.13 12.24 -5.54
N ALA A 52 1.16 11.52 -6.09
CA ALA A 52 -0.14 12.09 -6.42
C ALA A 52 -1.28 11.52 -5.59
N MET A 53 -1.09 10.33 -5.00
CA MET A 53 -2.12 9.67 -4.21
C MET A 53 -1.50 8.77 -3.15
N VAL A 54 -2.11 8.77 -1.96
CA VAL A 54 -1.84 7.82 -0.90
C VAL A 54 -3.13 7.08 -0.62
N LEU A 55 -3.06 5.75 -0.60
CA LEU A 55 -4.13 4.88 -0.16
C LEU A 55 -3.74 4.26 1.18
N GLU A 56 -4.55 4.49 2.21
CA GLU A 56 -4.41 3.86 3.52
C GLU A 56 -5.42 2.71 3.64
N ILE A 57 -4.95 1.53 4.02
CA ILE A 57 -5.77 0.35 4.28
C ILE A 57 -5.50 -0.13 5.69
N ARG A 58 -6.50 -0.05 6.55
CA ARG A 58 -6.43 -0.58 7.91
C ARG A 58 -6.87 -2.04 7.93
N PHE A 59 -5.98 -2.92 8.35
CA PHE A 59 -6.26 -4.32 8.61
C PHE A 59 -6.42 -4.55 10.11
N GLU A 60 -7.54 -5.15 10.50
CA GLU A 60 -7.79 -5.58 11.88
C GLU A 60 -8.17 -7.06 11.91
N VAL A 61 -7.47 -7.84 12.74
CA VAL A 61 -7.80 -9.24 13.02
C VAL A 61 -8.26 -9.34 14.47
N GLN A 62 -9.59 -9.31 14.64
CA GLN A 62 -10.25 -9.29 15.95
C GLN A 62 -9.85 -10.47 16.85
N ALA A 63 -9.64 -11.65 16.26
CA ALA A 63 -9.30 -12.86 17.00
C ALA A 63 -7.90 -12.82 17.65
N HIS A 64 -7.00 -11.93 17.22
CA HIS A 64 -5.59 -11.95 17.62
C HIS A 64 -5.05 -10.56 18.06
N GLN A 65 -5.92 -9.58 18.33
CA GLN A 65 -5.52 -8.19 18.67
C GLN A 65 -4.44 -7.63 17.73
N PHE A 66 -4.55 -7.96 16.44
CA PHE A 66 -3.61 -7.51 15.43
C PHE A 66 -4.24 -6.38 14.62
N SER A 67 -3.54 -5.25 14.56
CA SER A 67 -3.88 -4.11 13.70
C SER A 67 -2.65 -3.71 12.88
N CYS A 68 -2.86 -3.41 11.60
CA CYS A 68 -1.81 -2.95 10.69
C CYS A 68 -2.39 -1.95 9.70
N ASP A 69 -1.78 -0.78 9.60
CA ASP A 69 -2.06 0.18 8.54
C ASP A 69 -1.08 -0.06 7.39
N LEU A 70 -1.62 -0.27 6.19
CA LEU A 70 -0.86 -0.37 4.95
C LEU A 70 -1.01 0.94 4.18
N LEU A 71 0.11 1.59 3.91
CA LEU A 71 0.18 2.79 3.08
C LEU A 71 0.70 2.41 1.68
N ILE A 72 -0.07 2.73 0.65
CA ILE A 72 0.32 2.57 -0.75
C ILE A 72 0.51 3.97 -1.34
N CYS A 73 1.74 4.29 -1.69
CA CYS A 73 2.13 5.57 -2.30
C CYS A 73 2.15 5.43 -3.82
N ILE A 74 1.37 6.25 -4.51
CA ILE A 74 1.17 6.16 -5.96
C ILE A 74 1.62 7.46 -6.62
N THR A 75 2.47 7.33 -7.62
CA THR A 75 2.99 8.49 -8.34
C THR A 75 1.97 9.07 -9.32
N GLU A 76 2.16 10.33 -9.69
CA GLU A 76 1.27 11.04 -10.62
C GLU A 76 1.03 10.30 -11.94
N ARG A 77 2.06 9.64 -12.47
CA ARG A 77 1.97 8.90 -13.74
C ARG A 77 1.00 7.72 -13.69
N THR A 78 0.80 7.11 -12.51
CA THR A 78 -0.01 5.90 -12.36
C THR A 78 -1.29 6.13 -11.56
N ALA A 79 -1.42 7.26 -10.86
CA ALA A 79 -2.57 7.62 -10.05
C ALA A 79 -3.90 7.51 -10.81
N GLY A 80 -3.96 8.03 -12.04
CA GLY A 80 -5.18 7.98 -12.85
C GLY A 80 -5.62 6.56 -13.21
N VAL A 81 -4.69 5.60 -13.33
CA VAL A 81 -5.04 4.20 -13.60
C VAL A 81 -5.67 3.56 -12.37
N VAL A 82 -5.11 3.84 -11.19
CA VAL A 82 -5.62 3.30 -9.92
C VAL A 82 -6.98 3.89 -9.57
N VAL A 83 -7.19 5.20 -9.73
CA VAL A 83 -8.51 5.84 -9.49
C VAL A 83 -9.59 5.19 -10.35
N ARG A 84 -9.34 4.99 -11.65
CA ARG A 84 -10.31 4.32 -12.54
C ARG A 84 -10.66 2.90 -12.10
N ALA A 85 -9.71 2.18 -11.53
CA ALA A 85 -9.97 0.86 -10.97
C ALA A 85 -10.86 0.92 -9.74
N ILE A 86 -10.55 1.84 -8.83
CA ILE A 86 -11.34 2.04 -7.61
C ILE A 86 -12.76 2.44 -7.98
N ASP A 87 -12.92 3.39 -8.92
CA ASP A 87 -14.24 3.79 -9.43
C ASP A 87 -15.00 2.58 -9.95
N ARG A 88 -14.36 1.75 -10.80
CA ARG A 88 -14.99 0.53 -11.31
C ARG A 88 -15.43 -0.42 -10.20
N LEU A 89 -14.61 -0.64 -9.19
CA LEU A 89 -14.94 -1.51 -8.06
C LEU A 89 -16.12 -0.98 -7.24
N LEU A 90 -16.21 0.34 -7.04
CA LEU A 90 -17.31 0.98 -6.34
C LEU A 90 -18.62 0.94 -7.14
N TYR A 91 -18.55 0.93 -8.47
CA TYR A 91 -19.72 0.79 -9.35
C TYR A 91 -20.21 -0.65 -9.52
N GLU A 92 -19.38 -1.66 -9.24
CA GLU A 92 -19.75 -3.09 -9.28
C GLU A 92 -20.36 -3.60 -7.95
N LEU A 93 -20.47 -2.73 -6.92
CA LEU A 93 -21.13 -2.97 -5.62
C LEU A 93 -22.57 -2.46 -5.61
#